data_AF-A0A402ANY7-F1
#
_entry.id   AF-A0A402ANY7-F1
#
_cell.length_a   1.000
_cell.length_b   1.000
_cell.length_c   1.000
_cell.angle_alpha   90.00
_cell.angle_beta   90.00
_cell.angle_gamma   90.00
#
_symmetry.space_group_name_H-M   'P 1'
#
loop_
_entity.id
_entity.type
_entity.pdbx_description
1 polymer ?
#
loop_
_entity_poly.entity_id
_entity_poly.type
_entity_poly.pdbx_seq_one_letter_code
_entity_poly.pdbx_strand_id
1 'polypeptide(L)'
;MSNYKHKIPIHLEVADHIILGLTVRQLLLIGSGIALGYTLWNSLAFLNSSDIGMICNMLCSLVPVAIGMAAAFLQPAARGLEQWAMVWLLYILTPKIYLWNPLPDEILAPVAHTKTPVFEREEEDE
;
A
#
# COMPACT_ATOMS: atom_id res chain seq x y z
N MET A 1 14.71 22.72 31.25
CA MET A 1 14.67 22.94 29.79
C MET A 1 13.53 22.09 29.22
N SER A 2 12.42 22.72 28.85
CA SER A 2 11.25 22.04 28.27
C SER A 2 11.53 21.67 26.81
N ASN A 3 11.44 20.39 26.52
CA ASN A 3 11.68 19.79 25.21
C ASN A 3 10.43 20.00 24.32
N TYR A 4 10.20 21.22 23.84
CA TYR A 4 9.11 21.49 22.90
C TYR A 4 9.51 20.95 21.52
N LYS A 5 9.04 19.74 21.19
CA LYS A 5 9.06 19.21 19.83
C LYS A 5 8.16 20.08 18.95
N HIS A 6 8.75 21.06 18.25
CA HIS A 6 8.07 21.81 17.21
C HIS A 6 7.84 20.88 16.01
N LYS A 7 6.64 20.31 15.87
CA LYS A 7 6.26 19.57 14.67
C LYS A 7 6.01 20.57 13.55
N ILE A 8 6.90 20.59 12.57
CA ILE A 8 6.70 21.34 11.33
C ILE A 8 5.50 20.70 10.62
N PRO A 9 4.40 21.44 10.36
CA PRO A 9 3.26 20.92 9.65
C PRO A 9 3.63 20.76 8.18
N ILE A 10 4.15 19.59 7.83
CA ILE A 10 4.35 19.22 6.43
C ILE A 10 2.99 18.73 5.96
N HIS A 11 2.36 19.45 5.03
CA HIS A 11 1.04 19.10 4.46
C HIS A 11 1.04 17.77 3.65
N LEU A 12 2.05 16.92 3.83
CA LEU A 12 2.24 15.62 3.18
C LEU A 12 1.17 14.58 3.55
N GLU A 13 0.48 14.75 4.67
CA GLU A 13 -0.54 13.79 5.13
C GLU A 13 -1.91 14.02 4.49
N VAL A 14 -2.11 15.13 3.77
CA VAL A 14 -3.39 15.41 3.12
C VAL A 14 -3.38 14.80 1.73
N ALA A 15 -4.24 13.80 1.51
CA ALA A 15 -4.43 13.20 0.20
C ALA A 15 -4.95 14.25 -0.78
N ASP A 16 -4.26 14.42 -1.91
CA ASP A 16 -4.63 15.41 -2.91
C ASP A 16 -5.92 14.97 -3.64
N HIS A 17 -6.93 15.84 -3.61
CA HIS A 17 -8.23 15.60 -4.23
C HIS A 17 -8.24 16.28 -5.61
N ILE A 18 -8.37 15.51 -6.69
CA ILE A 18 -8.22 16.06 -8.05
C ILE A 18 -9.56 16.48 -8.65
N ILE A 19 -10.54 15.56 -8.70
CA ILE A 19 -11.79 15.77 -9.44
C ILE A 19 -12.97 15.44 -8.53
N LEU A 20 -13.91 16.38 -8.39
CA LEU A 20 -15.16 16.22 -7.62
C LEU A 20 -14.96 15.79 -6.14
N GLY A 21 -13.79 16.08 -5.56
CA GLY A 21 -13.46 15.63 -4.20
C GLY A 21 -13.00 14.16 -4.11
N LEU A 22 -12.85 13.46 -5.24
CA LEU A 22 -12.26 12.12 -5.27
C LEU A 22 -10.74 12.19 -5.29
N THR A 23 -10.13 11.30 -4.52
CA THR A 23 -8.68 11.08 -4.53
C THR A 23 -8.25 10.38 -5.83
N VAL A 24 -6.99 10.55 -6.23
CA VAL A 24 -6.39 9.83 -7.38
C VAL A 24 -6.61 8.33 -7.26
N ARG A 25 -6.41 7.82 -6.04
CA ARG A 25 -6.59 6.41 -5.67
C ARG A 25 -8.00 5.91 -6.02
N GLN A 26 -9.03 6.64 -5.62
CA GLN A 26 -10.43 6.26 -5.88
C GLN A 26 -10.73 6.23 -7.37
N LEU A 27 -10.24 7.22 -8.12
CA LEU A 27 -10.40 7.26 -9.58
C LEU A 27 -9.73 6.08 -10.26
N LEU A 28 -8.50 5.73 -9.88
CA LEU A 28 -7.79 4.59 -10.44
C LEU A 28 -8.49 3.25 -10.14
N LEU A 29 -9.00 3.08 -8.92
CA LEU A 29 -9.72 1.85 -8.52
C LEU A 29 -11.08 1.72 -9.22
N ILE A 30 -11.82 2.81 -9.34
CA ILE A 30 -13.10 2.83 -10.08
C ILE A 30 -12.82 2.57 -11.57
N GLY A 31 -11.83 3.26 -12.14
CA GLY A 31 -11.43 3.11 -13.53
C GLY A 31 -10.97 1.69 -13.86
N SER A 32 -10.17 1.06 -12.99
CA SER A 32 -9.74 -0.33 -13.18
C SER A 32 -10.91 -1.31 -13.05
N GLY A 33 -11.81 -1.12 -12.09
CA GLY A 33 -13.02 -1.93 -11.94
C GLY A 33 -13.92 -1.88 -13.17
N ILE A 34 -14.14 -0.67 -13.73
CA ILE A 34 -14.91 -0.46 -14.96
C ILE A 34 -14.20 -1.12 -16.16
N ALA A 35 -12.89 -0.92 -16.29
CA ALA A 35 -12.12 -1.53 -17.38
C ALA A 35 -12.20 -3.06 -17.33
N LEU A 36 -11.99 -3.66 -16.15
CA LEU A 36 -12.11 -5.11 -15.96
C LEU A 36 -13.52 -5.62 -16.26
N GLY A 37 -14.55 -4.95 -15.75
CA GLY A 37 -15.95 -5.30 -16.05
C GLY A 37 -16.26 -5.25 -17.55
N TYR A 38 -15.78 -4.23 -18.25
CA TYR A 38 -15.95 -4.10 -19.70
C TYR A 38 -15.19 -5.19 -20.48
N THR A 39 -13.95 -5.51 -20.08
CA THR A 39 -13.19 -6.61 -20.70
C THR A 39 -13.86 -7.97 -20.48
N LEU A 40 -14.46 -8.18 -19.31
CA LEU A 40 -15.17 -9.41 -18.98
C LEU A 40 -16.47 -9.52 -19.80
N TRP A 41 -17.21 -8.42 -19.92
CA TRP A 41 -18.42 -8.34 -20.75
C TRP A 41 -18.15 -8.72 -22.21
N ASN A 42 -17.06 -8.18 -22.77
CA ASN A 42 -16.63 -8.51 -24.13
C ASN A 42 -16.13 -9.96 -24.26
N SER A 43 -15.40 -10.46 -23.27
CA SER A 43 -14.93 -11.85 -23.24
C SER A 43 -16.09 -12.86 -23.19
N LEU A 44 -17.18 -12.50 -22.49
CA LEU A 44 -18.39 -13.33 -22.36
C LEU A 44 -19.47 -13.01 -23.40
N ALA A 45 -19.15 -12.22 -24.44
CA ALA A 45 -20.14 -11.82 -25.45
C ALA A 45 -20.80 -13.02 -26.17
N PHE A 46 -20.13 -14.18 -26.20
CA PHE A 46 -20.69 -15.43 -26.76
C PHE A 46 -21.95 -15.92 -26.01
N LEU A 47 -22.08 -15.60 -24.71
CA LEU A 47 -23.25 -15.93 -23.90
C LEU A 47 -24.49 -15.07 -24.25
N ASN A 48 -24.31 -13.94 -24.94
CA ASN A 48 -25.41 -13.00 -25.24
C ASN A 48 -26.40 -13.53 -26.30
N SER A 49 -26.20 -14.75 -26.82
CA SER A 49 -27.09 -15.38 -27.80
C SER A 49 -28.45 -15.78 -27.23
N SER A 50 -28.60 -15.80 -25.90
CA SER A 50 -29.85 -16.07 -25.18
C SER A 50 -30.09 -15.00 -24.13
N ASP A 51 -31.35 -14.64 -23.89
CA ASP A 51 -31.74 -13.65 -22.86
C ASP A 51 -31.18 -14.01 -21.47
N ILE A 52 -31.15 -15.30 -21.13
CA ILE A 52 -30.60 -15.79 -19.85
C ILE A 52 -29.08 -15.60 -19.82
N GLY A 53 -28.40 -15.85 -20.94
CA GLY A 53 -26.95 -15.68 -21.05
C GLY A 53 -26.54 -14.21 -21.00
N MET A 54 -27.36 -13.29 -21.51
CA MET A 54 -27.14 -11.84 -21.36
C MET A 54 -27.24 -11.40 -19.89
N ILE A 55 -28.25 -11.88 -19.16
CA ILE A 55 -28.38 -11.59 -17.71
C ILE A 55 -27.17 -12.13 -16.95
N CYS A 56 -26.73 -13.34 -17.28
CA CYS A 56 -25.58 -13.97 -16.64
C CYS A 56 -24.27 -13.20 -16.93
N ASN A 57 -24.07 -12.77 -18.18
CA ASN A 57 -22.94 -11.92 -18.57
C ASN A 57 -22.97 -10.58 -17.81
N MET A 58 -24.16 -9.98 -17.65
CA MET A 58 -24.32 -8.73 -16.92
C MET A 58 -23.94 -8.88 -15.46
N LEU A 59 -24.46 -9.91 -14.79
CA LEU A 59 -24.13 -10.20 -13.40
C LEU A 59 -22.63 -10.44 -13.22
N CYS A 60 -22.03 -11.24 -14.10
CA CYS A 60 -20.60 -11.55 -14.02
C CYS A 60 -19.73 -10.31 -14.23
N SER A 61 -20.08 -9.47 -15.21
CA SER A 61 -19.37 -8.23 -15.53
C SER A 61 -19.54 -7.14 -14.47
N LEU A 62 -20.64 -7.18 -13.71
CA LEU A 62 -20.90 -6.23 -12.63
C LEU A 62 -20.04 -6.51 -11.38
N VAL A 63 -19.64 -7.76 -11.16
CA VAL A 63 -18.80 -8.16 -10.02
C VAL A 63 -17.49 -7.34 -9.92
N PRO A 64 -16.62 -7.30 -10.95
CA PRO A 64 -15.37 -6.52 -10.86
C PRO A 64 -15.61 -5.01 -10.70
N VAL A 65 -16.69 -4.47 -11.27
CA VAL A 65 -17.07 -3.06 -11.08
C VAL A 65 -17.45 -2.80 -9.62
N ALA A 66 -18.27 -3.68 -9.03
CA ALA A 66 -18.68 -3.58 -7.64
C ALA A 66 -17.48 -3.72 -6.69
N ILE A 67 -16.54 -4.61 -6.99
CA ILE A 67 -15.30 -4.77 -6.22
C ILE A 67 -14.43 -3.51 -6.32
N GLY A 68 -14.25 -2.93 -7.52
CA GLY A 68 -13.50 -1.69 -7.71
C GLY A 68 -14.11 -0.52 -6.94
N MET A 69 -15.44 -0.42 -6.95
CA MET A 69 -16.17 0.60 -6.18
C MET A 69 -16.03 0.38 -4.67
N ALA A 70 -16.24 -0.85 -4.19
CA ALA A 70 -16.05 -1.17 -2.79
C ALA A 70 -14.61 -0.87 -2.33
N ALA A 71 -13.60 -1.22 -3.13
CA ALA A 71 -12.19 -0.95 -2.81
C ALA A 71 -11.84 0.54 -2.78
N ALA A 72 -12.53 1.35 -3.60
CA ALA A 72 -12.35 2.80 -3.61
C ALA A 72 -12.88 3.46 -2.32
N PHE A 73 -14.04 3.01 -1.82
CA PHE A 73 -14.72 3.63 -0.68
C PHE A 73 -14.42 2.98 0.67
N LEU A 74 -14.20 1.67 0.73
CA LEU A 74 -13.85 0.99 1.98
C LEU A 74 -12.37 1.23 2.30
N GLN A 75 -12.16 1.87 3.46
CA GLN A 75 -10.84 2.09 4.05
C GLN A 75 -10.81 1.53 5.47
N PRO A 76 -10.72 0.20 5.63
CA PRO A 76 -10.64 -0.41 6.95
C PRO A 76 -9.37 0.06 7.68
N ALA A 77 -9.56 0.57 8.90
CA ALA A 77 -8.50 1.12 9.75
C ALA A 77 -7.68 2.26 9.12
N ALA A 78 -8.35 3.14 8.35
CA ALA A 78 -7.72 4.26 7.64
C ALA A 78 -6.63 3.86 6.63
N ARG A 79 -6.65 2.60 6.18
CA ARG A 79 -5.75 2.06 5.16
C ARG A 79 -6.57 1.55 3.99
N GLY A 80 -6.07 1.79 2.79
CA GLY A 80 -6.70 1.29 1.57
C GLY A 80 -6.64 -0.23 1.48
N LEU A 81 -7.63 -0.82 0.81
CA LEU A 81 -7.71 -2.26 0.58
C LEU A 81 -6.49 -2.83 -0.16
N GLU A 82 -5.81 -2.04 -0.99
CA GLU A 82 -4.56 -2.44 -1.64
C GLU A 82 -3.40 -2.67 -0.66
N GLN A 83 -3.34 -1.88 0.43
CA GLN A 83 -2.33 -2.10 1.48
C GLN A 83 -2.61 -3.40 2.22
N TRP A 84 -3.88 -3.69 2.49
CA TRP A 84 -4.29 -4.96 3.05
C TRP A 84 -3.99 -6.14 2.12
N ALA A 85 -4.23 -5.98 0.81
CA ALA A 85 -3.85 -6.98 -0.18
C ALA A 85 -2.33 -7.23 -0.18
N MET A 86 -1.51 -6.18 -0.07
CA MET A 86 -0.05 -6.33 0.09
C MET A 86 0.32 -7.03 1.40
N VAL A 87 -0.27 -6.65 2.53
CA VAL A 87 -0.02 -7.30 3.83
C VAL A 87 -0.39 -8.77 3.76
N TRP A 88 -1.51 -9.10 3.13
CA TRP A 88 -1.97 -10.47 2.97
C TRP A 88 -1.06 -11.28 2.03
N LEU A 89 -0.62 -10.68 0.93
CA LEU A 89 0.35 -11.28 0.02
C LEU A 89 1.69 -11.54 0.72
N LEU A 90 2.22 -10.54 1.44
CA LEU A 90 3.42 -10.69 2.27
C LEU A 90 3.23 -11.78 3.30
N TYR A 91 2.08 -11.83 3.98
CA TYR A 91 1.79 -12.87 4.96
C TYR A 91 1.82 -14.29 4.36
N ILE A 92 1.31 -14.47 3.14
CA ILE A 92 1.35 -15.75 2.42
C ILE A 92 2.78 -16.11 1.99
N LEU A 93 3.54 -15.13 1.48
CA LEU A 93 4.91 -15.32 1.01
C LEU A 93 5.92 -15.46 2.15
N THR A 94 5.60 -14.96 3.34
CA THR A 94 6.48 -15.01 4.50
C THR A 94 6.56 -16.44 5.00
N PRO A 95 7.76 -17.03 5.12
CA PRO A 95 7.92 -18.37 5.66
C PRO A 95 7.40 -18.41 7.10
N LYS A 96 6.54 -19.39 7.40
CA LYS A 96 5.93 -19.58 8.73
C LYS A 96 6.87 -20.28 9.71
N ILE A 97 7.95 -20.86 9.21
CA ILE A 97 8.93 -21.59 10.01
C ILE A 97 10.20 -20.74 10.03
N TYR A 98 10.51 -20.22 11.20
CA TYR A 98 11.76 -19.52 11.46
C TYR A 98 12.69 -20.49 12.17
N LEU A 99 13.76 -20.89 11.49
CA LEU A 99 14.84 -21.62 12.10
C LEU A 99 15.79 -20.61 12.75
N TRP A 100 16.13 -20.85 14.01
CA TRP A 100 17.17 -20.08 14.67
C TRP A 100 18.51 -20.38 13.99
N ASN A 101 19.10 -19.38 13.35
CA ASN A 101 20.45 -19.47 12.81
C ASN A 101 21.34 -18.52 13.63
N PRO A 102 22.34 -19.01 14.38
CA PRO A 102 23.29 -18.13 15.03
C PRO A 102 24.02 -17.31 13.96
N LEU A 103 24.05 -15.99 14.14
CA LEU A 103 24.76 -15.10 13.23
C LEU A 103 26.27 -15.39 13.35
N PRO A 104 27.03 -15.50 12.23
CA PRO A 104 28.47 -15.70 12.30
C PRO A 104 29.14 -14.58 13.09
N ASP A 105 30.06 -14.95 13.99
CA ASP A 105 30.79 -14.01 14.87
C ASP A 105 31.57 -12.93 14.08
N GLU A 106 31.84 -13.17 12.80
CA GLU A 106 32.48 -12.22 11.88
C GLU A 106 31.61 -10.98 11.59
N ILE A 107 30.28 -11.11 11.66
CA ILE A 107 29.32 -9.99 11.50
C ILE A 107 29.06 -9.30 12.86
N LEU A 108 29.13 -10.08 13.94
CA LEU A 108 29.03 -9.56 15.32
C LEU A 108 30.35 -9.01 15.84
N ALA A 109 31.43 -9.09 15.05
CA ALA A 109 32.67 -8.42 15.34
C ALA A 109 32.30 -6.96 15.68
N PRO A 110 32.52 -6.52 16.92
CA PRO A 110 32.14 -5.18 17.32
C PRO A 110 32.81 -4.27 16.30
N VAL A 111 32.01 -3.47 15.58
CA VAL A 111 32.52 -2.44 14.66
C VAL A 111 33.60 -1.73 15.44
N ALA A 112 34.86 -2.07 15.14
CA ALA A 112 35.99 -1.72 15.98
C ALA A 112 35.97 -0.21 16.03
N HIS A 113 35.60 0.33 17.20
CA HIS A 113 35.19 1.71 17.42
C HIS A 113 35.80 2.60 16.33
N THR A 114 35.02 2.90 15.29
CA THR A 114 35.42 3.89 14.30
C THR A 114 35.73 5.11 15.13
N LYS A 115 37.02 5.44 15.24
CA LYS A 115 37.56 6.48 16.10
C LYS A 115 36.58 7.63 16.08
N THR A 116 35.79 7.77 17.14
CA THR A 116 35.00 8.98 17.34
C THR A 116 36.05 10.08 17.29
N PRO A 117 35.96 11.05 16.36
CA PRO A 117 36.87 12.17 16.40
C PRO A 117 36.62 12.81 17.77
N VAL A 118 37.56 12.63 18.68
CA VAL A 118 37.64 13.40 19.91
C VAL A 118 37.91 14.80 19.41
N PHE A 119 36.85 15.62 19.34
CA PHE A 119 37.02 17.05 19.18
C PHE A 119 37.68 17.52 20.47
N GLU A 120 39.01 17.63 20.46
CA GLU A 120 39.74 18.42 21.44
C GLU A 120 39.14 19.81 21.36
N ARG A 121 38.33 20.14 22.38
CA ARG A 121 37.90 21.50 22.61
C ARG A 121 39.18 22.22 23.02
N GLU A 122 39.73 23.03 22.12
CA GLU A 122 40.73 24.04 22.48
C GLU A 122 40.11 24.82 23.65
N GLU A 123 40.66 24.60 24.85
CA GLU A 123 40.43 25.52 25.96
C GLU A 123 41.04 26.84 25.49
N GLU A 124 40.17 27.81 25.22
CA GLU A 124 40.58 29.21 25.05
C GLU A 124 41.27 29.63 26.34
N ASP A 125 42.60 29.60 26.29
CA ASP A 125 43.48 30.22 27.27
C ASP A 125 43.26 31.75 27.25
N GLU A 126 42.94 32.26 28.45
CA GLU A 126 43.14 33.63 28.98
C GLU A 126 42.34 34.82 28.43
#